data_AF-A0A7G9S7U6-F1
#
_entry.id   AF-A0A7G9S7U6-F1
#
_cell.length_a   1.000
_cell.length_b   1.000
_cell.length_c   1.000
_cell.angle_alpha   90.00
_cell.angle_beta   90.00
_cell.angle_gamma   90.00
#
_symmetry.space_group_name_H-M   'P 1'
#
loop_
_entity.id
_entity.type
_entity.pdbx_description
1 polymer ?
#
loop_
_entity_poly.entity_id
_entity_poly.type
_entity_poly.pdbx_seq_one_letter_code
_entity_poly.pdbx_strand_id
1 'polypeptide(L)'
;MVGFWGRRSREANAAQDAADTELSRKAQLALVAADERIRVASDELAFATAELGDSATANLKVGLDAVREHMTEAFQLHQLNHDHIPDTADELRTRNARIVQLCEWAESVLDERTTELKERVERVRRAPETLARVRATAEALRSRLPDMQGTLERLAAMYSPAALQRVRLNADDAEQLLDFAVRSADLSERRRASGKLEDANLALEAATETLRRAESIFDSIDGFEIEALRTQTTLADVIEDSRGDLVAARTERRTPEVEAAIERLDAALAEVSGSRQRDPFADLALVSAANAALDEAREKAAKPVIPLEHVRHAISAADHSIGIAAGVIDGHRGWIGADARTRLSEARRIRSDISALPSSEGTREEALRLAHRSSALAEDALSLAQRDIDSSRNGHGGGDWGNWGGRSGRSGGAGSVLGPVIGGVILGGLLDDIFD
;
A
#
# COMPACT_ATOMS: atom_id res chain seq x y z
N MET A 1 54.41 -15.96 -27.28
CA MET A 1 53.22 -15.34 -26.64
C MET A 1 53.44 -15.08 -25.13
N VAL A 2 54.63 -14.62 -24.71
CA VAL A 2 55.02 -14.49 -23.28
C VAL A 2 55.15 -13.01 -22.82
N GLY A 3 55.33 -12.06 -23.75
CA GLY A 3 55.48 -10.62 -23.43
C GLY A 3 54.18 -9.84 -23.18
N PHE A 4 53.00 -10.45 -23.38
CA PHE A 4 51.70 -9.79 -23.17
C PHE A 4 51.15 -10.00 -21.74
N TRP A 5 51.57 -11.06 -21.05
CA TRP A 5 51.21 -11.32 -19.64
C TRP A 5 52.09 -10.51 -18.66
N GLY A 6 53.40 -10.41 -18.91
CA GLY A 6 54.31 -9.61 -18.06
C GLY A 6 54.22 -8.09 -18.25
N ARG A 7 53.57 -7.60 -19.32
CA ARG A 7 53.20 -6.18 -19.48
C ARG A 7 51.92 -5.85 -18.71
N ARG A 8 50.86 -6.66 -18.89
CA ARG A 8 49.62 -6.52 -18.11
C ARG A 8 49.83 -6.62 -16.60
N SER A 9 50.71 -7.50 -16.13
CA SER A 9 51.06 -7.59 -14.70
C SER A 9 51.85 -6.38 -14.18
N ARG A 10 52.71 -5.77 -15.01
CA ARG A 10 53.43 -4.53 -14.65
C ARG A 10 52.52 -3.30 -14.67
N GLU A 11 51.63 -3.21 -15.65
CA GLU A 11 50.59 -2.18 -15.72
C GLU A 11 49.62 -2.28 -14.54
N ALA A 12 49.24 -3.50 -14.14
CA ALA A 12 48.40 -3.73 -12.96
C ALA A 12 49.11 -3.34 -11.65
N ASN A 13 50.39 -3.68 -11.48
CA ASN A 13 51.16 -3.27 -10.30
C ASN A 13 51.35 -1.75 -10.24
N ALA A 14 51.70 -1.10 -11.36
CA ALA A 14 51.84 0.36 -11.41
C ALA A 14 50.52 1.10 -11.12
N ALA A 15 49.39 0.55 -11.59
CA ALA A 15 48.07 1.08 -11.25
C ALA A 15 47.74 0.92 -9.75
N GLN A 16 48.13 -0.21 -9.15
CA GLN A 16 47.95 -0.45 -7.71
C GLN A 16 48.80 0.49 -6.86
N ASP A 17 50.08 0.68 -7.21
CA ASP A 17 50.98 1.61 -6.51
C ASP A 17 50.46 3.05 -6.56
N ALA A 18 49.89 3.46 -7.70
CA ALA A 18 49.25 4.77 -7.85
C ALA A 18 47.99 4.89 -6.97
N ALA A 19 47.16 3.84 -6.90
CA ALA A 19 45.98 3.81 -6.04
C ALA A 19 46.35 3.86 -4.55
N ASP A 20 47.40 3.14 -4.14
CA ASP A 20 47.88 3.13 -2.76
C ASP A 20 48.47 4.49 -2.36
N THR A 21 49.16 5.16 -3.29
CA THR A 21 49.65 6.53 -3.09
C THR A 21 48.50 7.52 -2.92
N GLU A 22 47.46 7.41 -3.75
CA GLU A 22 46.27 8.25 -3.66
C GLU A 22 45.50 8.01 -2.36
N LEU A 23 45.38 6.75 -1.92
CA LEU A 23 44.76 6.41 -0.65
C LEU A 23 45.54 6.99 0.55
N SER A 24 46.89 6.94 0.51
CA SER A 24 47.75 7.57 1.52
C SER A 24 47.53 9.09 1.58
N ARG A 25 47.47 9.74 0.42
CA ARG A 25 47.16 11.18 0.31
C ARG A 25 45.77 11.50 0.86
N LYS A 26 44.77 10.67 0.54
CA LYS A 26 43.40 10.81 1.06
C LYS A 26 43.38 10.69 2.59
N ALA A 27 44.07 9.70 3.15
CA ALA A 27 44.16 9.49 4.60
C ALA A 27 44.77 10.72 5.32
N GLN A 28 45.84 11.30 4.78
CA GLN A 28 46.47 12.49 5.33
C GLN A 28 45.54 13.71 5.32
N LEU A 29 44.84 13.95 4.20
CA LEU A 29 43.87 15.03 4.11
C LEU A 29 42.68 14.84 5.05
N ALA A 30 42.18 13.60 5.17
CA ALA A 30 41.08 13.27 6.05
C ALA A 30 41.43 13.51 7.54
N LEU A 31 42.66 13.20 7.95
CA LEU A 31 43.13 13.49 9.32
C LEU A 31 43.09 14.99 9.64
N VAL A 32 43.59 15.82 8.72
CA VAL A 32 43.61 17.29 8.89
C VAL A 32 42.18 17.84 8.91
N ALA A 33 41.30 17.37 8.02
CA ALA A 33 39.91 17.81 7.96
C ALA A 33 39.14 17.45 9.25
N ALA A 34 39.29 16.21 9.73
CA ALA A 34 38.66 15.76 10.97
C ALA A 34 39.19 16.50 12.21
N ASP A 35 40.50 16.79 12.30
CA ASP A 35 41.09 17.57 13.39
C ASP A 35 40.57 19.01 13.43
N GLU A 36 40.53 19.68 12.28
CA GLU A 36 39.93 21.02 12.18
C GLU A 36 38.43 21.00 12.52
N ARG A 37 37.72 19.93 12.13
CA ARG A 37 36.31 19.75 12.48
C ARG A 37 36.08 19.60 13.98
N ILE A 38 36.95 18.86 14.68
CA ILE A 38 36.95 18.75 16.15
C ILE A 38 37.16 20.11 16.79
N ARG A 39 38.12 20.91 16.28
CA ARG A 39 38.40 22.24 16.79
C ARG A 39 37.16 23.15 16.68
N VAL A 40 36.57 23.22 15.49
CA VAL A 40 35.35 24.01 15.25
C VAL A 40 34.18 23.52 16.10
N ALA A 41 33.94 22.21 16.18
CA ALA A 41 32.86 21.64 17.00
C ALA A 41 33.08 21.93 18.51
N SER A 42 34.33 21.96 18.97
CA SER A 42 34.67 22.30 20.36
C SER A 42 34.37 23.77 20.67
N ASP A 43 34.69 24.68 19.73
CA ASP A 43 34.37 26.11 19.85
C ASP A 43 32.83 26.32 19.85
N GLU A 44 32.11 25.66 18.93
CA GLU A 44 30.64 25.69 18.89
C GLU A 44 30.02 25.14 20.19
N LEU A 45 30.56 24.04 20.73
CA LEU A 45 30.13 23.47 22.01
C LEU A 45 30.31 24.45 23.17
N ALA A 46 31.46 25.12 23.26
CA ALA A 46 31.72 26.08 24.33
C ALA A 46 30.74 27.25 24.27
N PHE A 47 30.52 27.79 23.08
CA PHE A 47 29.55 28.87 22.86
C PHE A 47 28.12 28.44 23.22
N ALA A 48 27.68 27.29 22.70
CA ALA A 48 26.34 26.78 22.96
C ALA A 48 26.12 26.40 24.42
N THR A 49 27.16 25.95 25.13
CA THR A 49 27.06 25.64 26.56
C THR A 49 26.85 26.92 27.38
N ALA A 50 27.46 28.04 26.97
CA ALA A 50 27.22 29.35 27.57
C ALA A 50 25.80 29.88 27.29
N GLU A 51 25.26 29.64 26.09
CA GLU A 51 23.90 30.10 25.72
C GLU A 51 22.77 29.18 26.24
N LEU A 52 22.96 27.86 26.21
CA LEU A 52 21.91 26.85 26.43
C LEU A 52 22.10 26.02 27.71
N GLY A 53 23.28 26.06 28.33
CA GLY A 53 23.62 25.22 29.47
C GLY A 53 24.03 23.78 29.12
N ASP A 54 24.52 23.06 30.13
CA ASP A 54 25.15 21.75 29.98
C ASP A 54 24.21 20.64 29.50
N SER A 55 22.94 20.66 29.91
CA SER A 55 21.99 19.59 29.53
C SER A 55 21.69 19.61 28.04
N ALA A 56 21.52 20.80 27.46
CA ALA A 56 21.19 20.99 26.06
C ALA A 56 22.35 20.61 25.11
N THR A 57 23.59 20.69 25.58
CA THR A 57 24.81 20.41 24.81
C THR A 57 25.43 19.04 25.08
N ALA A 58 24.84 18.24 25.97
CA ALA A 58 25.38 16.95 26.40
C ALA A 58 25.66 15.99 25.22
N ASN A 59 24.78 15.91 24.23
CA ASN A 59 24.95 15.00 23.09
C ASN A 59 26.16 15.36 22.21
N LEU A 60 26.38 16.66 21.95
CA LEU A 60 27.55 17.12 21.20
C LEU A 60 28.83 16.85 21.99
N LYS A 61 28.80 17.04 23.31
CA LYS A 61 29.93 16.73 24.20
C LYS A 61 30.30 15.24 24.12
N VAL A 62 29.32 14.35 24.26
CA VAL A 62 29.53 12.89 24.15
C VAL A 62 30.06 12.52 22.75
N GLY A 63 29.50 13.10 21.69
CA GLY A 63 29.97 12.88 20.32
C GLY A 63 31.42 13.33 20.13
N LEU A 64 31.78 14.52 20.62
CA LEU A 64 33.15 15.04 20.59
C LEU A 64 34.14 14.14 21.32
N ASP A 65 33.77 13.64 22.50
CA ASP A 65 34.65 12.78 23.29
C ASP A 65 34.89 11.43 22.57
N ALA A 66 33.84 10.83 21.99
CA ALA A 66 33.98 9.62 21.17
C ALA A 66 34.83 9.86 19.92
N VAL A 67 34.66 11.00 19.25
CA VAL A 67 35.46 11.38 18.08
C VAL A 67 36.94 11.56 18.44
N ARG A 68 37.25 12.18 19.58
CA ARG A 68 38.64 12.32 20.06
C ARG A 68 39.30 10.98 20.35
N GLU A 69 38.56 10.03 20.91
CA GLU A 69 39.05 8.66 21.15
C GLU A 69 39.43 7.97 19.83
N HIS A 70 38.53 7.97 18.84
CA HIS A 70 38.79 7.35 17.54
C HIS A 70 39.83 8.09 16.70
N MET A 71 39.95 9.41 16.83
CA MET A 71 41.03 10.16 16.19
C MET A 71 42.39 9.82 16.78
N THR A 72 42.46 9.44 18.06
CA THR A 72 43.70 8.92 18.67
C THR A 72 44.13 7.61 17.98
N GLU A 73 43.20 6.70 17.68
CA GLU A 73 43.46 5.49 16.88
C GLU A 73 43.96 5.86 15.47
N ALA A 74 43.31 6.80 14.80
CA ALA A 74 43.70 7.23 13.45
C ALA A 74 45.13 7.81 13.40
N PHE A 75 45.51 8.65 14.37
CA PHE A 75 46.87 9.19 14.47
C PHE A 75 47.91 8.11 14.81
N GLN A 76 47.57 7.13 15.65
CA GLN A 76 48.46 5.99 15.92
C GLN A 76 48.71 5.15 14.67
N LEU A 77 47.66 4.87 13.88
CA LEU A 77 47.80 4.16 12.60
C LEU A 77 48.66 4.95 11.61
N HIS A 78 48.49 6.28 11.57
CA HIS A 78 49.31 7.15 10.72
C HIS A 78 50.78 7.15 11.16
N GLN A 79 51.05 7.14 12.46
CA GLN A 79 52.40 7.05 13.00
C GLN A 79 53.08 5.73 12.64
N LEU A 80 52.37 4.60 12.74
CA LEU A 80 52.90 3.28 12.35
C LEU A 80 53.31 3.26 10.87
N ASN A 81 52.51 3.86 9.99
CA ASN A 81 52.83 3.95 8.56
C ASN A 81 54.12 4.73 8.23
N HIS A 82 54.68 5.48 9.20
CA HIS A 82 55.88 6.31 9.04
C HIS A 82 56.99 5.93 10.02
N ASP A 83 56.89 4.76 10.66
CA ASP A 83 57.95 4.29 11.55
C ASP A 83 59.18 3.80 10.78
N HIS A 84 60.19 3.32 11.50
CA HIS A 84 61.46 2.87 10.93
C HIS A 84 61.44 1.41 10.47
N ILE A 85 60.32 0.71 10.68
CA ILE A 85 60.11 -0.69 10.36
C ILE A 85 59.42 -0.74 8.98
N PRO A 86 60.01 -1.43 7.97
CA PRO A 86 59.37 -1.53 6.67
C PRO A 86 58.07 -2.34 6.74
N ASP A 87 56.93 -1.69 6.52
CA ASP A 87 55.62 -2.33 6.36
C ASP A 87 55.44 -2.91 4.94
N THR A 88 54.55 -3.90 4.81
CA THR A 88 54.09 -4.39 3.50
C THR A 88 53.09 -3.42 2.86
N ALA A 89 52.98 -3.44 1.53
CA ALA A 89 52.00 -2.62 0.80
C ALA A 89 50.55 -2.89 1.23
N ASP A 90 50.22 -4.15 1.57
CA ASP A 90 48.89 -4.54 2.03
C ASP A 90 48.56 -3.99 3.44
N GLU A 91 49.56 -3.93 4.33
CA GLU A 91 49.42 -3.33 5.67
C GLU A 91 49.18 -1.82 5.56
N LEU A 92 49.97 -1.11 4.74
CA LEU A 92 49.80 0.33 4.50
C LEU A 92 48.41 0.63 3.92
N ARG A 93 47.95 -0.17 2.95
CA ARG A 93 46.62 -0.02 2.36
C ARG A 93 45.51 -0.21 3.40
N THR A 94 45.62 -1.25 4.21
CA THR A 94 44.64 -1.56 5.27
C THR A 94 44.56 -0.44 6.30
N ARG A 95 45.71 0.05 6.77
CA ARG A 95 45.77 1.13 7.76
C ARG A 95 45.29 2.45 7.18
N ASN A 96 45.70 2.82 5.96
CA ASN A 96 45.22 4.05 5.31
C ASN A 96 43.69 3.99 5.06
N ALA A 97 43.15 2.85 4.64
CA ALA A 97 41.70 2.67 4.52
C ALA A 97 40.99 2.83 5.88
N ARG A 98 41.56 2.29 6.96
CA ARG A 98 41.03 2.44 8.32
C ARG A 98 41.08 3.89 8.80
N ILE A 99 42.16 4.63 8.54
CA ILE A 99 42.29 6.07 8.85
C ILE A 99 41.17 6.85 8.16
N VAL A 100 40.99 6.63 6.86
CA VAL A 100 39.92 7.29 6.07
C VAL A 100 38.56 6.98 6.69
N GLN A 101 38.28 5.72 7.02
CA GLN A 101 37.02 5.31 7.64
C GLN A 101 36.76 6.01 8.99
N LEU A 102 37.78 6.10 9.86
CA LEU A 102 37.69 6.76 11.16
C LEU A 102 37.41 8.26 11.01
N CYS A 103 38.09 8.92 10.06
CA CYS A 103 37.90 10.36 9.80
C CYS A 103 36.52 10.64 9.19
N GLU A 104 36.07 9.84 8.23
CA GLU A 104 34.74 9.98 7.61
C GLU A 104 33.62 9.75 8.66
N TRP A 105 33.79 8.80 9.57
CA TRP A 105 32.88 8.60 10.69
C TRP A 105 32.87 9.79 11.65
N ALA A 106 34.05 10.33 11.98
CA ALA A 106 34.19 11.48 12.86
C ALA A 106 33.49 12.73 12.30
N GLU A 107 33.69 13.03 11.02
CA GLU A 107 33.00 14.13 10.34
C GLU A 107 31.47 13.94 10.38
N SER A 108 30.99 12.74 10.04
CA SER A 108 29.55 12.42 10.04
C SER A 108 28.91 12.63 11.43
N VAL A 109 29.54 12.13 12.50
CA VAL A 109 29.05 12.31 13.88
C VAL A 109 29.01 13.78 14.28
N LEU A 110 30.08 14.54 13.99
CA LEU A 110 30.12 15.96 14.33
C LEU A 110 29.11 16.78 13.52
N ASP A 111 28.90 16.46 12.24
CA ASP A 111 27.93 17.14 11.40
C ASP A 111 26.49 16.91 11.85
N GLU A 112 26.12 15.66 12.18
CA GLU A 112 24.80 15.35 12.76
C GLU A 112 24.57 16.16 14.05
N ARG A 113 25.50 16.07 15.00
CA ARG A 113 25.34 16.69 16.34
C ARG A 113 25.36 18.21 16.31
N THR A 114 26.21 18.81 15.47
CA THR A 114 26.24 20.28 15.34
C THR A 114 25.03 20.81 14.58
N THR A 115 24.48 20.06 13.60
CA THR A 115 23.24 20.44 12.92
C THR A 115 22.05 20.44 13.89
N GLU A 116 21.89 19.37 14.67
CA GLU A 116 20.85 19.29 15.72
C GLU A 116 20.98 20.43 16.74
N LEU A 117 22.21 20.78 17.12
CA LEU A 117 22.48 21.87 18.05
C LEU A 117 22.12 23.24 17.45
N LYS A 118 22.48 23.48 16.18
CA LYS A 118 22.14 24.72 15.47
C LYS A 118 20.64 24.97 15.46
N GLU A 119 19.84 23.95 15.16
CA GLU A 119 18.37 24.05 15.22
C GLU A 119 17.84 24.38 16.62
N ARG A 120 18.46 23.83 17.67
CA ARG A 120 18.11 24.14 19.07
C ARG A 120 18.46 25.58 19.44
N VAL A 121 19.66 26.03 19.10
CA VAL A 121 20.12 27.41 19.34
C VAL A 121 19.18 28.40 18.65
N GLU A 122 18.87 28.15 17.38
CA GLU A 122 17.96 29.01 16.61
C GLU A 122 16.55 29.09 17.21
N ARG A 123 16.00 27.97 17.71
CA ARG A 123 14.72 27.98 18.42
C ARG A 123 14.75 28.83 19.68
N VAL A 124 15.80 28.71 20.49
CA VAL A 124 15.94 29.51 21.72
C VAL A 124 16.10 30.99 21.41
N ARG A 125 16.87 31.34 20.36
CA ARG A 125 17.03 32.73 19.90
C ARG A 125 15.72 33.34 19.40
N ARG A 126 14.91 32.58 18.67
CA ARG A 126 13.59 33.03 18.17
C ARG A 126 12.46 32.91 19.18
N ALA A 127 12.70 32.34 20.36
CA ALA A 127 11.67 32.18 21.39
C ALA A 127 10.99 33.51 21.78
N PRO A 128 11.72 34.63 22.02
CA PRO A 128 11.08 35.91 22.36
C PRO A 128 10.16 36.44 21.26
N GLU A 129 10.59 36.36 19.99
CA GLU A 129 9.78 36.76 18.83
C GLU A 129 8.55 35.87 18.69
N THR A 130 8.71 34.56 18.91
CA THR A 130 7.61 33.59 18.86
C THR A 130 6.58 33.87 19.94
N LEU A 131 7.02 34.16 21.17
CA LEU A 131 6.14 34.52 22.29
C LEU A 131 5.39 35.84 22.03
N ALA A 132 6.07 36.85 21.49
CA ALA A 132 5.45 38.11 21.09
C ALA A 132 4.37 37.88 20.03
N ARG A 133 4.65 37.05 19.02
CA ARG A 133 3.68 36.65 18.00
C ARG A 133 2.49 35.92 18.61
N VAL A 134 2.73 34.95 19.50
CA VAL A 134 1.64 34.20 20.15
C VAL A 134 0.68 35.14 20.86
N ARG A 135 1.19 36.14 21.60
CA ARG A 135 0.36 37.12 22.28
C ARG A 135 -0.39 38.04 21.32
N ALA A 136 0.29 38.56 20.29
CA ALA A 136 -0.33 39.44 19.30
C ALA A 136 -1.46 38.73 18.54
N THR A 137 -1.23 37.47 18.11
CA THR A 137 -2.25 36.67 17.45
C THR A 137 -3.40 36.32 18.41
N ALA A 138 -3.10 35.94 19.65
CA ALA A 138 -4.14 35.63 20.63
C ALA A 138 -5.05 36.84 20.88
N GLU A 139 -4.48 38.05 20.97
CA GLU A 139 -5.24 39.29 21.10
C GLU A 139 -6.09 39.58 19.86
N ALA A 140 -5.53 39.40 18.66
CA ALA A 140 -6.26 39.54 17.41
C ALA A 140 -7.45 38.57 17.33
N LEU A 141 -7.27 37.30 17.71
CA LEU A 141 -8.34 36.30 17.75
C LEU A 141 -9.38 36.62 18.82
N ARG A 142 -8.98 37.09 20.01
CA ARG A 142 -9.91 37.53 21.05
C ARG A 142 -10.83 38.64 20.54
N SER A 143 -10.30 39.60 19.78
CA SER A 143 -11.11 40.68 19.20
C SER A 143 -12.17 40.19 18.20
N ARG A 144 -11.98 38.98 17.62
CA ARG A 144 -12.91 38.33 16.68
C ARG A 144 -13.93 37.41 17.35
N LEU A 145 -13.82 37.13 18.65
CA LEU A 145 -14.77 36.25 19.36
C LEU A 145 -16.24 36.69 19.24
N PRO A 146 -16.59 37.99 19.36
CA PRO A 146 -17.98 38.42 19.19
C PRO A 146 -18.53 38.17 17.78
N ASP A 147 -17.71 38.40 16.75
CA ASP A 147 -18.10 38.14 15.36
C ASP A 147 -18.32 36.65 15.12
N MET A 148 -17.45 35.80 15.68
CA MET A 148 -17.56 34.36 15.62
C MET A 148 -18.84 33.84 16.31
N GLN A 149 -19.18 34.37 17.50
CA GLN A 149 -20.45 34.07 18.17
C GLN A 149 -21.65 34.46 17.30
N GLY A 150 -21.65 35.66 16.72
CA GLY A 150 -22.71 36.10 15.80
C GLY A 150 -22.81 35.21 14.55
N THR A 151 -21.70 34.70 14.02
CA THR A 151 -21.69 33.73 12.91
C THR A 151 -22.31 32.41 13.32
N LEU A 152 -21.95 31.85 14.47
CA LEU A 152 -22.54 30.62 14.99
C LEU A 152 -24.06 30.73 15.18
N GLU A 153 -24.54 31.86 15.70
CA GLU A 153 -25.99 32.12 15.84
C GLU A 153 -26.71 32.15 14.48
N ARG A 154 -26.13 32.80 13.48
CA ARG A 154 -26.68 32.80 12.11
C ARG A 154 -26.70 31.40 11.50
N LEU A 155 -25.61 30.62 11.68
CA LEU A 155 -25.54 29.25 11.21
C LEU A 155 -26.56 28.34 11.90
N ALA A 156 -26.76 28.50 13.22
CA ALA A 156 -27.76 27.78 14.01
C ALA A 156 -29.21 28.08 13.61
N ALA A 157 -29.47 29.26 13.03
CA ALA A 157 -30.78 29.59 12.47
C ALA A 157 -31.04 28.92 11.10
N MET A 158 -29.98 28.61 10.35
CA MET A 158 -30.08 28.11 8.96
C MET A 158 -29.94 26.59 8.83
N TYR A 159 -29.08 25.99 9.66
CA TYR A 159 -28.68 24.60 9.57
C TYR A 159 -29.13 23.78 10.78
N SER A 160 -29.28 22.46 10.59
CA SER A 160 -29.64 21.54 11.66
C SER A 160 -28.55 21.46 12.73
N PRO A 161 -28.89 21.13 14.00
CA PRO A 161 -27.89 20.88 15.04
C PRO A 161 -26.91 19.75 14.68
N ALA A 162 -27.34 18.77 13.88
CA ALA A 162 -26.51 17.67 13.40
C ALA A 162 -25.44 18.17 12.41
N ALA A 163 -25.82 19.03 11.47
CA ALA A 163 -24.90 19.66 10.52
C ALA A 163 -23.79 20.44 11.25
N LEU A 164 -24.18 21.17 12.29
CA LEU A 164 -23.26 21.99 13.10
C LEU A 164 -22.37 21.19 14.04
N GLN A 165 -22.58 19.87 14.22
CA GLN A 165 -21.64 19.06 15.00
C GLN A 165 -20.24 19.03 14.40
N ARG A 166 -20.09 19.28 13.09
CA ARG A 166 -18.77 19.39 12.43
C ARG A 166 -17.97 20.60 12.94
N VAL A 167 -18.65 21.61 13.48
CA VAL A 167 -18.08 22.87 13.96
C VAL A 167 -18.43 23.07 15.45
N ARG A 168 -18.65 21.98 16.20
CA ARG A 168 -19.19 22.04 17.56
C ARG A 168 -18.23 22.64 18.61
N LEU A 169 -17.04 23.07 18.21
CA LEU A 169 -16.16 23.85 19.07
C LEU A 169 -16.75 25.25 19.16
N ASN A 170 -17.16 25.62 20.37
CA ASN A 170 -17.88 26.86 20.62
C ASN A 170 -16.91 28.00 20.94
N ALA A 171 -17.46 29.21 21.06
CA ALA A 171 -16.64 30.37 21.39
C ALA A 171 -15.94 30.28 22.75
N ASP A 172 -16.56 29.58 23.70
CA ASP A 172 -15.99 29.36 25.03
C ASP A 172 -14.74 28.47 24.97
N ASP A 173 -14.74 27.44 24.12
CA ASP A 173 -13.57 26.58 23.89
C ASP A 173 -12.42 27.38 23.28
N ALA A 174 -12.72 28.24 22.28
CA ALA A 174 -11.73 29.11 21.67
C ALA A 174 -11.14 30.09 22.69
N GLU A 175 -11.97 30.75 23.51
CA GLU A 175 -11.52 31.66 24.57
C GLU A 175 -10.61 30.95 25.59
N GLN A 176 -10.99 29.75 26.04
CA GLN A 176 -10.17 28.94 26.97
C GLN A 176 -8.80 28.56 26.37
N LEU A 177 -8.77 28.23 25.08
CA LEU A 177 -7.52 27.95 24.37
C LEU A 177 -6.64 29.20 24.28
N LEU A 178 -7.21 30.36 23.96
CA LEU A 178 -6.46 31.63 23.91
C LEU A 178 -5.89 31.99 25.29
N ASP A 179 -6.65 31.79 26.37
CA ASP A 179 -6.19 31.99 27.75
C ASP A 179 -5.08 31.01 28.15
N PHE A 180 -5.20 29.75 27.75
CA PHE A 180 -4.15 28.76 28.00
C PHE A 180 -2.87 29.08 27.20
N ALA A 181 -3.00 29.51 25.94
CA ALA A 181 -1.86 29.90 25.10
C ALA A 181 -1.08 31.08 25.72
N VAL A 182 -1.79 32.12 26.16
CA VAL A 182 -1.16 33.29 26.81
C VAL A 182 -0.52 32.91 28.14
N ARG A 183 -1.20 32.14 29.00
CA ARG A 183 -0.63 31.66 30.27
C ARG A 183 0.63 30.82 30.06
N SER A 184 0.65 29.99 29.02
CA SER A 184 1.80 29.17 28.65
C SER A 184 2.96 30.02 28.12
N ALA A 185 2.67 31.06 27.33
CA ALA A 185 3.67 32.04 26.90
C ALA A 185 4.30 32.77 28.10
N ASP A 186 3.50 33.21 29.06
CA ASP A 186 4.00 33.87 30.27
C ASP A 186 4.81 32.91 31.16
N LEU A 187 4.41 31.63 31.23
CA LEU A 187 5.18 30.60 31.93
C LEU A 187 6.55 30.39 31.26
N SER A 188 6.59 30.33 29.92
CA SER A 188 7.82 30.20 29.14
C SER A 188 8.80 31.34 29.47
N GLU A 189 8.33 32.59 29.47
CA GLU A 189 9.18 33.74 29.82
C GLU A 189 9.72 33.66 31.25
N ARG A 190 8.87 33.34 32.23
CA ARG A 190 9.31 33.20 33.63
C ARG A 190 10.35 32.09 33.79
N ARG A 191 10.16 30.95 33.12
CA ARG A 191 11.11 29.82 33.17
C ARG A 191 12.44 30.20 32.54
N ARG A 192 12.41 30.89 31.40
CA ARG A 192 13.60 31.40 30.71
C ARG A 192 14.37 32.39 31.58
N ALA A 193 13.68 33.34 32.23
CA ALA A 193 14.30 34.29 33.16
C ALA A 193 14.93 33.60 34.38
N SER A 194 14.42 32.44 34.79
CA SER A 194 14.97 31.62 35.87
C SER A 194 16.06 30.62 35.45
N GLY A 195 16.50 30.64 34.18
CA GLY A 195 17.51 29.73 33.65
C GLY A 195 17.02 28.29 33.37
N LYS A 196 15.71 28.03 33.50
CA LYS A 196 15.09 26.72 33.26
C LYS A 196 14.68 26.60 31.80
N LEU A 197 15.65 26.44 30.90
CA LEU A 197 15.41 26.51 29.45
C LEU A 197 14.56 25.35 28.91
N GLU A 198 14.70 24.14 29.45
CA GLU A 198 13.87 22.99 29.07
C GLU A 198 12.39 23.23 29.38
N ASP A 199 12.07 23.62 30.62
CA ASP A 199 10.71 24.00 31.03
C ASP A 199 10.17 25.17 30.18
N ALA A 200 11.03 26.12 29.82
CA ALA A 200 10.65 27.28 29.01
C ALA A 200 10.26 26.86 27.58
N ASN A 201 11.03 25.95 26.98
CA ASN A 201 10.74 25.43 25.63
C ASN A 201 9.46 24.60 25.62
N LEU A 202 9.23 23.75 26.62
CA LEU A 202 7.99 22.99 26.75
C LEU A 202 6.77 23.93 26.85
N ALA A 203 6.87 24.99 27.64
CA ALA A 203 5.80 25.98 27.77
C ALA A 203 5.59 26.80 26.48
N LEU A 204 6.67 27.09 25.72
CA LEU A 204 6.58 27.73 24.41
C LEU A 204 5.84 26.85 23.39
N GLU A 205 6.21 25.57 23.31
CA GLU A 205 5.56 24.60 22.42
C GLU A 205 4.06 24.47 22.76
N ALA A 206 3.72 24.36 24.05
CA ALA A 206 2.35 24.35 24.52
C ALA A 206 1.59 25.62 24.10
N ALA A 207 2.21 26.79 24.23
CA ALA A 207 1.61 28.06 23.81
C ALA A 207 1.33 28.09 22.29
N THR A 208 2.32 27.69 21.47
CA THR A 208 2.18 27.69 20.01
C THR A 208 1.16 26.67 19.51
N GLU A 209 1.14 25.47 20.07
CA GLU A 209 0.20 24.42 19.66
C GLU A 209 -1.24 24.77 20.08
N THR A 210 -1.41 25.34 21.27
CA THR A 210 -2.74 25.77 21.73
C THR A 210 -3.27 26.92 20.88
N LEU A 211 -2.42 27.88 20.51
CA LEU A 211 -2.81 28.97 19.60
C LEU A 211 -3.24 28.43 18.23
N ARG A 212 -2.49 27.48 17.66
CA ARG A 212 -2.83 26.83 16.39
C ARG A 212 -4.18 26.12 16.45
N ARG A 213 -4.51 25.50 17.59
CA ARG A 213 -5.84 24.89 17.80
C ARG A 213 -6.94 25.94 17.83
N ALA A 214 -6.71 27.07 18.48
CA ALA A 214 -7.66 28.19 18.47
C ALA A 214 -7.87 28.70 17.04
N GLU A 215 -6.80 28.98 16.29
CA GLU A 215 -6.88 29.39 14.87
C GLU A 215 -7.72 28.40 14.04
N SER A 216 -7.48 27.10 14.19
CA SER A 216 -8.25 26.06 13.50
C SER A 216 -9.74 26.08 13.80
N ILE A 217 -10.17 26.53 14.99
CA ILE A 217 -11.60 26.70 15.32
C ILE A 217 -12.19 27.85 14.52
N PHE A 218 -11.50 29.01 14.49
CA PHE A 218 -11.94 30.15 13.69
C PHE A 218 -12.04 29.78 12.21
N ASP A 219 -11.01 29.13 11.66
CA ASP A 219 -10.97 28.71 10.27
C ASP A 219 -12.09 27.71 9.94
N SER A 220 -12.42 26.80 10.86
CA SER A 220 -13.52 25.84 10.68
C SER A 220 -14.88 26.53 10.62
N ILE A 221 -15.10 27.55 11.45
CA ILE A 221 -16.35 28.34 11.46
C ILE A 221 -16.46 29.17 10.19
N ASP A 222 -15.39 29.86 9.80
CA ASP A 222 -15.33 30.68 8.59
C ASP A 222 -15.52 29.82 7.32
N GLY A 223 -14.94 28.60 7.31
CA GLY A 223 -15.02 27.67 6.19
C GLY A 223 -16.35 26.94 6.04
N PHE A 224 -17.10 26.74 7.14
CA PHE A 224 -18.31 25.93 7.14
C PHE A 224 -19.39 26.44 6.20
N GLU A 225 -19.63 27.76 6.13
CA GLU A 225 -20.68 28.31 5.26
C GLU A 225 -20.35 28.10 3.78
N ILE A 226 -19.08 28.26 3.40
CA ILE A 226 -18.61 28.01 2.04
C ILE A 226 -18.79 26.54 1.69
N GLU A 227 -18.41 25.64 2.61
CA GLU A 227 -18.57 24.20 2.42
C GLU A 227 -20.04 23.81 2.28
N ALA A 228 -20.91 24.30 3.18
CA ALA A 228 -22.34 24.03 3.17
C ALA A 228 -23.02 24.54 1.88
N LEU A 229 -22.60 25.68 1.34
CA LEU A 229 -23.10 26.20 0.06
C LEU A 229 -22.66 25.33 -1.14
N ARG A 230 -21.40 24.88 -1.14
CA ARG A 230 -20.90 23.94 -2.16
C ARG A 230 -21.67 22.63 -2.11
N THR A 231 -21.84 22.05 -0.92
CA THR A 231 -22.61 20.82 -0.72
C THR A 231 -24.06 20.99 -1.15
N GLN A 232 -24.70 22.14 -0.89
CA GLN A 232 -26.05 22.42 -1.39
C GLN A 232 -26.13 22.45 -2.91
N THR A 233 -25.11 23.02 -3.57
CA THR A 233 -25.05 23.04 -5.04
C THR A 233 -24.91 21.62 -5.59
N THR A 234 -23.96 20.84 -5.04
CA THR A 234 -23.79 19.43 -5.41
C THR A 234 -25.04 18.60 -5.15
N LEU A 235 -25.72 18.82 -4.02
CA LEU A 235 -26.98 18.15 -3.71
C LEU A 235 -28.07 18.45 -4.75
N ALA A 236 -28.18 19.71 -5.20
CA ALA A 236 -29.15 20.08 -6.23
C ALA A 236 -28.88 19.35 -7.55
N ASP A 237 -27.61 19.29 -7.97
CA ASP A 237 -27.20 18.56 -9.18
C ASP A 237 -27.51 17.06 -9.05
N VAL A 238 -27.14 16.45 -7.92
CA VAL A 238 -27.40 15.03 -7.63
C VAL A 238 -28.90 14.73 -7.60
N ILE A 239 -29.74 15.62 -7.06
CA ILE A 239 -31.20 15.45 -7.07
C ILE A 239 -31.76 15.45 -8.50
N GLU A 240 -31.28 16.34 -9.36
CA GLU A 240 -31.71 16.39 -10.76
C GLU A 240 -31.30 15.12 -11.51
N ASP A 241 -30.05 14.67 -11.33
CA ASP A 241 -29.55 13.42 -11.92
C ASP A 241 -30.35 12.20 -11.42
N SER A 242 -30.57 12.09 -10.09
CA SER A 242 -31.40 11.04 -9.48
C SER A 242 -32.80 10.95 -10.08
N ARG A 243 -33.42 12.09 -10.40
CA ARG A 243 -34.75 12.11 -11.02
C ARG A 243 -34.70 11.52 -12.43
N GLY A 244 -33.64 11.80 -13.19
CA GLY A 244 -33.37 11.18 -14.48
C GLY A 244 -33.16 9.67 -14.38
N ASP A 245 -32.35 9.23 -13.42
CA ASP A 245 -32.08 7.81 -13.18
C ASP A 245 -33.32 7.02 -12.75
N LEU A 246 -34.19 7.62 -11.94
CA LEU A 246 -35.49 7.02 -11.60
C LEU A 246 -36.38 6.81 -12.82
N VAL A 247 -36.40 7.76 -13.76
CA VAL A 247 -37.16 7.61 -15.00
C VAL A 247 -36.59 6.47 -15.84
N ALA A 248 -35.26 6.41 -16.00
CA ALA A 248 -34.59 5.34 -16.73
C ALA A 248 -34.85 3.96 -16.09
N ALA A 249 -34.62 3.82 -14.78
CA ALA A 249 -34.79 2.59 -14.02
C ALA A 249 -36.22 2.03 -14.12
N ARG A 250 -37.25 2.90 -14.19
CA ARG A 250 -38.66 2.49 -14.34
C ARG A 250 -38.98 1.93 -15.73
N THR A 251 -38.18 2.24 -16.75
CA THR A 251 -38.33 1.71 -18.12
C THR A 251 -37.49 0.46 -18.37
N GLU A 252 -36.50 0.20 -17.52
CA GLU A 252 -35.61 -0.96 -17.58
C GLU A 252 -36.27 -2.21 -16.96
N ARG A 253 -35.49 -3.29 -16.89
CA ARG A 253 -35.91 -4.55 -16.29
C ARG A 253 -36.11 -4.39 -14.78
N ARG A 254 -37.34 -4.55 -14.31
CA ARG A 254 -37.72 -4.42 -12.89
C ARG A 254 -37.62 -5.77 -12.16
N THR A 255 -36.49 -6.00 -11.50
CA THR A 255 -36.39 -7.06 -10.49
C THR A 255 -36.83 -6.52 -9.12
N PRO A 256 -37.20 -7.37 -8.14
CA PRO A 256 -37.57 -6.90 -6.81
C PRO A 256 -36.52 -6.02 -6.14
N GLU A 257 -35.23 -6.27 -6.42
CA GLU A 257 -34.12 -5.47 -5.92
C GLU A 257 -34.10 -4.06 -6.54
N VAL A 258 -34.38 -3.96 -7.84
CA VAL A 258 -34.50 -2.66 -8.53
C VAL A 258 -35.71 -1.89 -8.02
N GLU A 259 -36.86 -2.55 -7.82
CA GLU A 259 -38.07 -1.92 -7.27
C GLU A 259 -37.82 -1.37 -5.84
N ALA A 260 -37.19 -2.17 -4.98
CA ALA A 260 -36.84 -1.73 -3.63
C ALA A 260 -35.81 -0.57 -3.62
N ALA A 261 -34.89 -0.54 -4.60
CA ALA A 261 -33.93 0.56 -4.73
C ALA A 261 -34.58 1.84 -5.24
N ILE A 262 -35.52 1.75 -6.20
CA ILE A 262 -36.36 2.87 -6.65
C ILE A 262 -37.13 3.47 -5.47
N GLU A 263 -37.82 2.64 -4.68
CA GLU A 263 -38.59 3.09 -3.52
C GLU A 263 -37.70 3.80 -2.48
N ARG A 264 -36.49 3.27 -2.25
CA ARG A 264 -35.52 3.89 -1.33
C ARG A 264 -35.07 5.27 -1.82
N LEU A 265 -34.80 5.42 -3.11
CA LEU A 265 -34.39 6.70 -3.68
C LEU A 265 -35.55 7.71 -3.71
N ASP A 266 -36.77 7.28 -4.07
CA ASP A 266 -37.96 8.13 -3.97
C ASP A 266 -38.18 8.63 -2.52
N ALA A 267 -38.01 7.75 -1.53
CA ALA A 267 -38.12 8.11 -0.12
C ALA A 267 -37.03 9.11 0.33
N ALA A 268 -35.78 8.90 -0.08
CA ALA A 268 -34.68 9.81 0.20
C ALA A 268 -34.92 11.22 -0.39
N LEU A 269 -35.37 11.29 -1.65
CA LEU A 269 -35.70 12.57 -2.30
C LEU A 269 -36.87 13.30 -1.62
N ALA A 270 -37.87 12.56 -1.15
CA ALA A 270 -38.99 13.10 -0.41
C ALA A 270 -38.57 13.65 0.97
N GLU A 271 -37.66 12.95 1.66
CA GLU A 271 -37.11 13.37 2.95
C GLU A 271 -36.34 14.69 2.83
N VAL A 272 -35.42 14.79 1.87
CA VAL A 272 -34.64 16.01 1.62
C VAL A 272 -35.54 17.19 1.26
N SER A 273 -36.61 16.96 0.49
CA SER A 273 -37.56 18.03 0.10
C SER A 273 -38.44 18.52 1.26
N GLY A 274 -38.64 17.70 2.30
CA GLY A 274 -39.55 17.97 3.42
C GLY A 274 -38.89 18.61 4.64
N SER A 275 -37.55 18.69 4.69
CA SER A 275 -36.83 19.13 5.88
C SER A 275 -36.97 20.63 6.15
N ARG A 276 -37.29 21.00 7.40
CA ARG A 276 -37.43 22.40 7.87
C ARG A 276 -36.09 23.07 8.18
N GLN A 277 -35.09 22.29 8.61
CA GLN A 277 -33.73 22.76 8.87
C GLN A 277 -32.78 21.96 7.99
N ARG A 278 -31.94 22.66 7.23
CA ARG A 278 -31.07 22.04 6.22
C ARG A 278 -29.92 21.30 6.88
N ASP A 279 -29.65 20.08 6.43
CA ASP A 279 -28.38 19.38 6.68
C ASP A 279 -27.79 18.96 5.35
N PRO A 280 -27.15 19.88 4.60
CA PRO A 280 -26.71 19.62 3.23
C PRO A 280 -25.85 18.36 3.10
N PHE A 281 -25.08 18.06 4.14
CA PHE A 281 -24.17 16.94 4.15
C PHE A 281 -24.86 15.61 4.41
N ALA A 282 -25.77 15.56 5.38
CA ALA A 282 -26.57 14.36 5.62
C ALA A 282 -27.52 14.08 4.44
N ASP A 283 -28.13 15.14 3.91
CA ASP A 283 -29.01 15.09 2.74
C ASP A 283 -28.26 14.55 1.51
N LEU A 284 -27.06 15.07 1.23
CA LEU A 284 -26.21 14.58 0.14
C LEU A 284 -25.77 13.13 0.36
N ALA A 285 -25.38 12.76 1.57
CA ALA A 285 -24.99 11.39 1.88
C ALA A 285 -26.17 10.42 1.70
N LEU A 286 -27.37 10.80 2.13
CA LEU A 286 -28.59 10.00 2.01
C LEU A 286 -28.95 9.73 0.55
N VAL A 287 -29.01 10.78 -0.29
CA VAL A 287 -29.35 10.64 -1.71
C VAL A 287 -28.26 9.89 -2.46
N SER A 288 -26.98 10.19 -2.20
CA SER A 288 -25.86 9.50 -2.86
C SER A 288 -25.84 8.00 -2.53
N ALA A 289 -26.10 7.63 -1.28
CA ALA A 289 -26.19 6.21 -0.88
C ALA A 289 -27.38 5.51 -1.55
N ALA A 290 -28.52 6.19 -1.70
CA ALA A 290 -29.68 5.64 -2.40
C ALA A 290 -29.44 5.47 -3.91
N ASN A 291 -28.77 6.44 -4.56
CA ASN A 291 -28.36 6.31 -5.96
C ASN A 291 -27.41 5.13 -6.16
N ALA A 292 -26.37 5.02 -5.34
CA ALA A 292 -25.41 3.91 -5.44
C ALA A 292 -26.11 2.54 -5.31
N ALA A 293 -27.10 2.43 -4.43
CA ALA A 293 -27.90 1.22 -4.29
C ALA A 293 -28.79 0.93 -5.52
N LEU A 294 -29.30 1.98 -6.19
CA LEU A 294 -30.06 1.84 -7.44
C LEU A 294 -29.15 1.39 -8.58
N ASP A 295 -27.98 1.98 -8.72
CA ASP A 295 -27.00 1.63 -9.76
C ASP A 295 -26.54 0.18 -9.62
N GLU A 296 -26.21 -0.26 -8.40
CA GLU A 296 -25.83 -1.64 -8.13
C GLU A 296 -26.98 -2.63 -8.49
N ALA A 297 -28.23 -2.28 -8.17
CA ALA A 297 -29.37 -3.10 -8.50
C ALA A 297 -29.61 -3.17 -10.02
N ARG A 298 -29.50 -2.04 -10.73
CA ARG A 298 -29.62 -1.96 -12.18
C ARG A 298 -28.53 -2.74 -12.89
N GLU A 299 -27.28 -2.63 -12.45
CA GLU A 299 -26.16 -3.40 -13.02
C GLU A 299 -26.39 -4.91 -12.88
N LYS A 300 -26.86 -5.36 -11.71
CA LYS A 300 -27.22 -6.77 -11.49
C LYS A 300 -28.38 -7.20 -12.39
N ALA A 301 -29.41 -6.36 -12.54
CA ALA A 301 -30.57 -6.66 -13.38
C ALA A 301 -30.25 -6.71 -14.89
N ALA A 302 -29.27 -5.90 -15.32
CA ALA A 302 -28.79 -5.84 -16.70
C ALA A 302 -28.00 -7.09 -17.13
N LYS A 303 -27.51 -7.90 -16.18
CA LYS A 303 -26.80 -9.15 -16.50
C LYS A 303 -27.70 -10.10 -17.30
N PRO A 304 -27.20 -10.67 -18.42
CA PRO A 304 -28.00 -11.55 -19.26
C PRO A 304 -28.47 -12.76 -18.47
N VAL A 305 -29.77 -13.03 -18.51
CA VAL A 305 -30.33 -14.21 -17.86
C VAL A 305 -30.21 -15.41 -18.78
N ILE A 306 -29.61 -16.49 -18.28
CA ILE A 306 -29.55 -17.76 -18.99
C ILE A 306 -30.99 -18.25 -19.21
N PRO A 307 -31.42 -18.47 -20.48
CA PRO A 307 -32.73 -19.02 -20.77
C PRO A 307 -32.92 -20.38 -20.09
N LEU A 308 -34.10 -20.61 -19.50
CA LEU A 308 -34.41 -21.86 -18.81
C LEU A 308 -34.23 -23.08 -19.74
N GLU A 309 -34.53 -22.92 -21.03
CA GLU A 309 -34.35 -23.97 -22.03
C GLU A 309 -32.89 -24.39 -22.21
N HIS A 310 -31.93 -23.45 -22.13
CA HIS A 310 -30.50 -23.82 -22.20
C HIS A 310 -30.08 -24.70 -21.03
N VAL A 311 -30.56 -24.38 -19.82
CA VAL A 311 -30.32 -25.20 -18.62
C VAL A 311 -30.95 -26.59 -18.81
N ARG A 312 -32.19 -26.66 -19.30
CA ARG A 312 -32.89 -27.93 -19.57
C ARG A 312 -32.16 -28.79 -20.59
N HIS A 313 -31.67 -28.19 -21.68
CA HIS A 313 -30.90 -28.90 -22.70
C HIS A 313 -29.59 -29.44 -22.15
N ALA A 314 -28.86 -28.67 -21.35
CA ALA A 314 -27.62 -29.13 -20.72
C ALA A 314 -27.86 -30.28 -19.72
N ILE A 315 -28.93 -30.21 -18.94
CA ILE A 315 -29.32 -31.31 -18.03
C ILE A 315 -29.67 -32.56 -18.83
N SER A 316 -30.45 -32.43 -19.90
CA SER A 316 -30.81 -33.56 -20.77
C SER A 316 -29.58 -34.17 -21.44
N ALA A 317 -28.61 -33.37 -21.84
CA ALA A 317 -27.34 -33.84 -22.41
C ALA A 317 -26.54 -34.64 -21.36
N ALA A 318 -26.43 -34.12 -20.13
CA ALA A 318 -25.78 -34.83 -19.03
C ALA A 318 -26.48 -36.17 -18.70
N ASP A 319 -27.81 -36.18 -18.64
CA ASP A 319 -28.60 -37.41 -18.41
C ASP A 319 -28.36 -38.44 -19.52
N HIS A 320 -28.25 -38.00 -20.78
CA HIS A 320 -27.92 -38.85 -21.91
C HIS A 320 -26.50 -39.42 -21.81
N SER A 321 -25.49 -38.58 -21.54
CA SER A 321 -24.10 -39.00 -21.38
C SER A 321 -23.93 -39.99 -20.22
N ILE A 322 -24.60 -39.76 -19.09
CA ILE A 322 -24.66 -40.71 -17.96
C ILE A 322 -25.28 -42.04 -18.41
N GLY A 323 -26.38 -42.00 -19.17
CA GLY A 323 -27.06 -43.18 -19.69
C GLY A 323 -26.16 -44.03 -20.58
N ILE A 324 -25.43 -43.41 -21.52
CA ILE A 324 -24.48 -44.10 -22.41
C ILE A 324 -23.36 -44.73 -21.59
N ALA A 325 -22.69 -43.94 -20.73
CA ALA A 325 -21.58 -44.42 -19.91
C ALA A 325 -22.02 -45.58 -19.00
N ALA A 326 -23.20 -45.47 -18.37
CA ALA A 326 -23.78 -46.53 -17.56
C ALA A 326 -24.05 -47.81 -18.36
N GLY A 327 -24.64 -47.71 -19.55
CA GLY A 327 -24.94 -48.86 -20.39
C GLY A 327 -23.69 -49.63 -20.81
N VAL A 328 -22.63 -48.92 -21.21
CA VAL A 328 -21.33 -49.55 -21.54
C VAL A 328 -20.72 -50.22 -20.30
N ILE A 329 -20.76 -49.52 -19.15
CA ILE A 329 -20.19 -50.01 -17.89
C ILE A 329 -20.91 -51.25 -17.36
N ASP A 330 -22.24 -51.26 -17.40
CA ASP A 330 -23.04 -52.39 -16.94
C ASP A 330 -22.99 -53.58 -17.90
N GLY A 331 -22.85 -53.34 -19.21
CA GLY A 331 -22.69 -54.39 -20.21
C GLY A 331 -21.35 -55.15 -20.15
N HIS A 332 -20.29 -54.53 -19.60
CA HIS A 332 -18.93 -55.08 -19.59
C HIS A 332 -18.32 -55.08 -18.17
N ARG A 333 -19.13 -55.42 -17.17
CA ARG A 333 -18.75 -55.39 -15.74
C ARG A 333 -17.51 -56.20 -15.39
N GLY A 334 -17.21 -57.26 -16.14
CA GLY A 334 -16.01 -58.08 -15.91
C GLY A 334 -14.71 -57.40 -16.34
N TRP A 335 -14.77 -56.42 -17.23
CA TRP A 335 -13.59 -55.87 -17.91
C TRP A 335 -13.29 -54.41 -17.54
N ILE A 336 -14.22 -53.73 -16.89
CA ILE A 336 -14.13 -52.29 -16.59
C ILE A 336 -13.58 -52.04 -15.19
N GLY A 337 -12.58 -51.17 -15.12
CA GLY A 337 -11.83 -50.81 -13.92
C GLY A 337 -12.56 -49.87 -12.96
N ALA A 338 -11.92 -49.60 -11.82
CA ALA A 338 -12.46 -48.75 -10.76
C ALA A 338 -12.58 -47.27 -11.18
N ASP A 339 -11.69 -46.78 -12.04
CA ASP A 339 -11.64 -45.38 -12.43
C ASP A 339 -12.87 -44.95 -13.23
N ALA A 340 -13.28 -45.73 -14.23
CA ALA A 340 -14.50 -45.47 -15.01
C ALA A 340 -15.76 -45.47 -14.12
N ARG A 341 -15.84 -46.41 -13.18
CA ARG A 341 -16.97 -46.49 -12.21
C ARG A 341 -16.99 -45.30 -11.26
N THR A 342 -15.82 -44.86 -10.81
CA THR A 342 -15.68 -43.70 -9.92
C THR A 342 -16.14 -42.43 -10.62
N ARG A 343 -15.72 -42.22 -11.89
CA ARG A 343 -16.16 -41.06 -12.69
C ARG A 343 -17.67 -41.07 -12.94
N LEU A 344 -18.25 -42.24 -13.25
CA LEU A 344 -19.71 -42.38 -13.40
C LEU A 344 -20.46 -42.08 -12.09
N SER A 345 -19.93 -42.55 -10.96
CA SER A 345 -20.52 -42.28 -9.64
C SER A 345 -20.52 -40.79 -9.31
N GLU A 346 -19.41 -40.09 -9.58
CA GLU A 346 -19.31 -38.65 -9.36
C GLU A 346 -20.20 -37.85 -10.34
N ALA A 347 -20.29 -38.26 -11.61
CA ALA A 347 -21.19 -37.64 -12.58
C ALA A 347 -22.65 -37.68 -12.10
N ARG A 348 -23.09 -38.81 -11.55
CA ARG A 348 -24.44 -38.99 -10.96
C ARG A 348 -24.63 -38.15 -9.70
N ARG A 349 -23.61 -38.06 -8.85
CA ARG A 349 -23.64 -37.22 -7.65
C ARG A 349 -23.85 -35.74 -8.03
N ILE A 350 -23.05 -35.22 -8.95
CA ILE A 350 -23.20 -33.84 -9.45
C ILE A 350 -24.59 -33.63 -10.08
N ARG A 351 -25.09 -34.62 -10.82
CA ARG A 351 -26.45 -34.54 -11.40
C ARG A 351 -27.54 -34.49 -10.33
N SER A 352 -27.37 -35.20 -9.22
CA SER A 352 -28.30 -35.12 -8.09
C SER A 352 -28.24 -33.77 -7.36
N ASP A 353 -27.05 -33.14 -7.29
CA ASP A 353 -26.88 -31.81 -6.69
C ASP A 353 -27.71 -30.75 -7.44
N ILE A 354 -27.87 -30.88 -8.77
CA ILE A 354 -28.71 -29.98 -9.59
C ILE A 354 -30.18 -30.03 -9.14
N SER A 355 -30.70 -31.21 -8.80
CA SER A 355 -32.10 -31.38 -8.37
C SER A 355 -32.37 -30.74 -7.00
N ALA A 356 -31.33 -30.45 -6.21
CA ALA A 356 -31.43 -29.76 -4.93
C ALA A 356 -31.45 -28.23 -5.08
N LEU A 357 -31.14 -27.69 -6.26
CA LEU A 357 -31.19 -26.25 -6.51
C LEU A 357 -32.64 -25.75 -6.63
N PRO A 358 -32.99 -24.60 -6.04
CA PRO A 358 -34.25 -23.93 -6.30
C PRO A 358 -34.43 -23.62 -7.79
N SER A 359 -35.64 -23.76 -8.33
CA SER A 359 -35.97 -23.38 -9.72
C SER A 359 -36.17 -21.85 -9.84
N SER A 360 -35.11 -21.09 -9.62
CA SER A 360 -35.08 -19.61 -9.65
C SER A 360 -34.17 -19.10 -10.76
N GLU A 361 -34.22 -17.81 -11.08
CA GLU A 361 -33.31 -17.22 -12.08
C GLU A 361 -31.84 -17.21 -11.60
N GLY A 362 -31.63 -16.90 -10.32
CA GLY A 362 -30.30 -16.78 -9.72
C GLY A 362 -29.53 -18.10 -9.62
N THR A 363 -30.20 -19.25 -9.74
CA THR A 363 -29.58 -20.58 -9.68
C THR A 363 -29.34 -21.19 -11.07
N ARG A 364 -29.78 -20.53 -12.16
CA ARG A 364 -29.66 -21.07 -13.53
C ARG A 364 -28.21 -21.23 -13.98
N GLU A 365 -27.35 -20.29 -13.62
CA GLU A 365 -25.93 -20.34 -13.94
C GLU A 365 -25.23 -21.51 -13.24
N GLU A 366 -25.49 -21.68 -11.95
CA GLU A 366 -24.95 -22.80 -11.18
C GLU A 366 -25.48 -24.15 -11.70
N ALA A 367 -26.78 -24.24 -12.01
CA ALA A 367 -27.37 -25.44 -12.60
C ALA A 367 -26.75 -25.79 -13.95
N LEU A 368 -26.50 -24.80 -14.81
CA LEU A 368 -25.85 -24.99 -16.11
C LEU A 368 -24.40 -25.47 -15.94
N ARG A 369 -23.64 -24.87 -15.02
CA ARG A 369 -22.26 -25.25 -14.71
C ARG A 369 -22.16 -26.68 -14.19
N LEU A 370 -23.04 -27.06 -13.26
CA LEU A 370 -23.11 -28.43 -12.74
C LEU A 370 -23.53 -29.43 -13.82
N ALA A 371 -24.46 -29.08 -14.72
CA ALA A 371 -24.86 -29.93 -15.84
C ALA A 371 -23.70 -30.22 -16.79
N HIS A 372 -22.94 -29.19 -17.20
CA HIS A 372 -21.74 -29.38 -18.03
C HIS A 372 -20.68 -30.23 -17.34
N ARG A 373 -20.43 -30.00 -16.05
CA ARG A 373 -19.49 -30.80 -15.26
C ARG A 373 -19.93 -32.27 -15.18
N SER A 374 -21.22 -32.53 -15.00
CA SER A 374 -21.78 -33.88 -14.98
C SER A 374 -21.61 -34.59 -16.32
N SER A 375 -21.88 -33.92 -17.45
CA SER A 375 -21.65 -34.49 -18.79
C SER A 375 -20.18 -34.82 -19.02
N ALA A 376 -19.26 -33.90 -18.70
CA ALA A 376 -17.82 -34.13 -18.88
C ALA A 376 -17.32 -35.33 -18.08
N LEU A 377 -17.78 -35.50 -16.83
CA LEU A 377 -17.43 -36.67 -16.02
C LEU A 377 -18.00 -37.98 -16.58
N ALA A 378 -19.19 -37.94 -17.18
CA ALA A 378 -19.79 -39.09 -17.83
C ALA A 378 -19.05 -39.47 -19.13
N GLU A 379 -18.63 -38.50 -19.93
CA GLU A 379 -17.79 -38.70 -21.12
C GLU A 379 -16.41 -39.28 -20.77
N ASP A 380 -15.78 -38.77 -19.71
CA ASP A 380 -14.54 -39.33 -19.15
C ASP A 380 -14.73 -40.80 -18.73
N ALA A 381 -15.84 -41.11 -18.05
CA ALA A 381 -16.17 -42.47 -17.65
C ALA A 381 -16.33 -43.40 -18.86
N LEU A 382 -16.98 -42.93 -19.92
CA LEU A 382 -17.14 -43.66 -21.17
C LEU A 382 -15.80 -43.92 -21.87
N SER A 383 -14.93 -42.91 -21.96
CA SER A 383 -13.61 -43.05 -22.57
C SER A 383 -12.70 -44.04 -21.81
N LEU A 384 -12.73 -43.99 -20.47
CA LEU A 384 -12.04 -44.97 -19.64
C LEU A 384 -12.59 -46.39 -19.86
N ALA A 385 -13.92 -46.55 -19.85
CA ALA A 385 -14.56 -47.84 -20.08
C ALA A 385 -14.23 -48.44 -21.46
N GLN A 386 -14.17 -47.60 -22.51
CA GLN A 386 -13.78 -48.05 -23.85
C GLN A 386 -12.33 -48.53 -23.89
N ARG A 387 -11.40 -47.79 -23.27
CA ARG A 387 -10.00 -48.22 -23.15
C ARG A 387 -9.86 -49.54 -22.40
N ASP A 388 -10.63 -49.72 -21.33
CA ASP A 388 -10.64 -50.97 -20.57
C ASP A 388 -11.12 -52.14 -21.44
N ILE A 389 -12.21 -51.96 -22.20
CA ILE A 389 -12.72 -52.96 -23.15
C ILE A 389 -11.68 -53.31 -24.21
N ASP A 390 -11.06 -52.31 -24.84
CA ASP A 390 -10.06 -52.54 -25.89
C ASP A 390 -8.80 -53.24 -25.35
N SER A 391 -8.38 -52.90 -24.13
CA SER A 391 -7.26 -53.57 -23.46
C SER A 391 -7.56 -55.06 -23.20
N SER A 392 -8.79 -55.39 -22.81
CA SER A 392 -9.22 -56.76 -22.54
C SER A 392 -9.30 -57.63 -23.82
N ARG A 393 -9.62 -57.00 -24.96
CA ARG A 393 -9.65 -57.65 -26.29
C ARG A 393 -8.25 -57.97 -26.79
N ASN A 394 -7.28 -57.07 -26.59
CA ASN A 394 -5.90 -57.27 -27.01
C ASN A 394 -5.11 -58.25 -26.12
N GLY A 395 -5.59 -58.56 -24.91
CA GLY A 395 -4.97 -59.53 -23.99
C GLY A 395 -5.23 -61.01 -24.29
N HIS A 396 -6.08 -61.34 -25.28
CA HIS A 396 -6.48 -62.73 -25.61
C HIS A 396 -5.85 -63.29 -26.90
N GLY A 397 -4.76 -62.69 -27.41
CA GLY A 397 -4.01 -63.19 -28.56
C GLY A 397 -2.59 -63.65 -28.17
N GLY A 398 -2.43 -64.88 -27.69
CA GLY A 398 -1.12 -65.44 -27.33
C GLY A 398 -1.09 -66.96 -27.07
N GLY A 399 -1.12 -67.74 -28.14
CA GLY A 399 -0.73 -69.16 -28.23
C GLY A 399 -1.02 -69.64 -29.65
N ASP A 400 -0.14 -70.23 -30.46
CA ASP A 400 1.07 -71.05 -30.21
C ASP A 400 1.76 -71.31 -31.59
N TRP A 401 3.01 -71.81 -31.55
CA TRP A 401 3.80 -72.50 -32.60
C TRP A 401 4.78 -71.72 -33.53
N GLY A 402 6.05 -71.73 -33.11
CA GLY A 402 7.15 -72.36 -33.86
C GLY A 402 7.86 -71.61 -35.00
N ASN A 403 9.16 -71.33 -34.85
CA ASN A 403 10.23 -71.91 -35.69
C ASN A 403 11.63 -71.30 -35.40
N TRP A 404 12.55 -72.20 -35.10
CA TRP A 404 14.00 -72.23 -35.26
C TRP A 404 14.72 -71.07 -36.00
N GLY A 405 15.84 -70.66 -35.40
CA GLY A 405 17.12 -70.63 -36.11
C GLY A 405 17.81 -69.26 -36.29
N GLY A 406 19.00 -69.14 -35.70
CA GLY A 406 20.14 -68.53 -36.41
C GLY A 406 20.47 -67.05 -36.16
N ARG A 407 21.46 -66.85 -35.29
CA ARG A 407 22.73 -66.14 -35.56
C ARG A 407 22.71 -64.69 -36.09
N SER A 408 23.46 -63.84 -35.36
CA SER A 408 24.13 -62.59 -35.78
C SER A 408 23.23 -61.44 -36.25
N GLY A 409 23.42 -60.17 -35.93
CA GLY A 409 24.49 -59.43 -35.28
C GLY A 409 24.39 -57.96 -35.74
N ARG A 410 24.79 -57.02 -34.88
CA ARG A 410 25.41 -55.72 -35.20
C ARG A 410 24.62 -54.65 -35.98
N SER A 411 24.76 -53.41 -35.46
CA SER A 411 24.57 -52.10 -36.12
C SER A 411 23.11 -51.68 -36.33
N GLY A 412 22.64 -50.46 -36.06
CA GLY A 412 23.24 -49.18 -35.73
C GLY A 412 22.38 -48.07 -36.37
N GLY A 413 22.17 -46.96 -35.67
CA GLY A 413 21.94 -45.64 -36.29
C GLY A 413 20.51 -45.17 -36.62
N ALA A 414 20.13 -44.09 -35.93
CA ALA A 414 19.57 -42.82 -36.45
C ALA A 414 18.15 -42.73 -37.07
N GLY A 415 17.37 -41.76 -36.58
CA GLY A 415 16.86 -40.67 -37.45
C GLY A 415 15.38 -40.27 -37.37
N SER A 416 15.14 -39.03 -36.89
CA SER A 416 14.03 -38.08 -37.14
C SER A 416 12.62 -38.43 -36.60
N VAL A 417 11.91 -37.60 -35.84
CA VAL A 417 11.57 -36.15 -35.91
C VAL A 417 10.80 -35.78 -37.17
N LEU A 418 9.47 -35.65 -37.05
CA LEU A 418 8.64 -34.54 -37.53
C LEU A 418 7.13 -34.87 -37.40
N GLY A 419 6.40 -33.99 -36.71
CA GLY A 419 4.95 -33.84 -36.87
C GLY A 419 4.59 -33.03 -38.12
N PRO A 420 3.30 -32.69 -38.28
CA PRO A 420 3.00 -31.26 -38.24
C PRO A 420 1.72 -30.88 -37.47
N VAL A 421 1.79 -29.64 -36.96
CA VAL A 421 0.77 -28.75 -36.39
C VAL A 421 -0.01 -28.03 -37.53
N ILE A 422 -1.23 -27.56 -37.25
CA ILE A 422 -1.99 -26.35 -37.74
C ILE A 422 -3.49 -26.69 -37.61
N GLY A 423 -4.43 -25.89 -37.08
CA GLY A 423 -4.57 -24.50 -36.61
C GLY A 423 -6.06 -24.33 -36.17
N GLY A 424 -6.56 -23.29 -35.53
CA GLY A 424 -6.02 -21.96 -35.24
C GLY A 424 -6.92 -21.21 -34.23
N VAL A 425 -6.36 -20.08 -33.81
CA VAL A 425 -6.77 -19.14 -32.75
C VAL A 425 -7.64 -18.02 -33.32
N ILE A 426 -8.67 -17.55 -32.58
CA ILE A 426 -8.98 -16.12 -32.41
C ILE A 426 -9.50 -15.89 -30.96
N LEU A 427 -8.66 -15.31 -30.12
CA LEU A 427 -9.03 -14.56 -28.91
C LEU A 427 -8.11 -13.33 -28.85
N GLY A 428 -8.65 -12.14 -29.16
CA GLY A 428 -8.15 -10.84 -28.68
C GLY A 428 -9.21 -10.31 -27.72
N GLY A 429 -8.91 -9.91 -26.48
CA GLY A 429 -8.16 -8.68 -26.08
C GLY A 429 -9.23 -7.68 -25.59
N LEU A 430 -9.19 -7.01 -24.44
CA LEU A 430 -8.10 -6.43 -23.66
C LEU A 430 -8.58 -6.12 -22.22
N LEU A 431 -7.78 -6.57 -21.24
CA LEU A 431 -7.41 -5.98 -19.94
C LEU A 431 -5.87 -5.86 -20.11
N ASP A 432 -5.10 -4.86 -19.70
CA ASP A 432 -5.18 -3.79 -18.72
C ASP A 432 -3.88 -2.98 -19.00
N ASP A 433 -3.89 -1.65 -18.95
CA ASP A 433 -2.66 -0.85 -19.01
C ASP A 433 -2.74 0.23 -17.92
N ILE A 434 -2.22 -0.15 -16.76
CA ILE A 434 -1.78 0.71 -15.66
C ILE A 434 -0.29 0.98 -15.88
N PHE A 435 0.13 2.23 -15.65
CA PHE A 435 1.47 2.83 -15.74
C PHE A 435 1.71 3.77 -16.93
N ASP A 436 1.07 4.96 -16.90
CA ASP A 436 1.74 6.27 -16.74
C ASP A 436 0.74 7.32 -16.22
#